data_AF-A0AAW3WPR0-F1
#
_entry.id   AF-A0AAW3WPR0-F1
#
_cell.length_a   1.000
_cell.length_b   1.000
_cell.length_c   1.000
_cell.angle_alpha   90.00
_cell.angle_beta   90.00
_cell.angle_gamma   90.00
#
_symmetry.space_group_name_H-M   'P 1'
#
loop_
_entity.id
_entity.type
_entity.pdbx_description
1 polymer ?
#
loop_
_entity_poly.entity_id
_entity_poly.type
_entity_poly.pdbx_seq_one_letter_code
_entity_poly.pdbx_strand_id
1 'polypeptide(L)'
;MVRSGGLYIWDFDQDEGDLNVRVSGQLIFNTSEHIVAAALAGHGIAFLPEEEFGSHIKEGNLVRVLEQWCKPFPGYYLYYPSRKQPSPAFSLVLEALRIGRKRSPANETVEA
;
A
#
# COMPACT_ATOMS: atom_id res chain seq x y z
N MET A 1 17.68 -11.41 1.30
CA MET A 1 16.92 -12.15 2.32
C MET A 1 17.19 -11.51 3.66
N VAL A 2 16.40 -10.51 4.06
CA VAL A 2 16.55 -9.91 5.39
C VAL A 2 15.78 -10.80 6.36
N ARG A 3 16.51 -11.62 7.12
CA ARG A 3 15.99 -12.24 8.33
C ARG A 3 16.03 -11.17 9.42
N SER A 4 15.00 -10.35 9.52
CA SER A 4 14.84 -9.43 10.64
C SER A 4 13.50 -9.71 11.27
N GLY A 5 13.50 -10.49 12.35
CA GLY A 5 12.31 -10.71 13.21
C GLY A 5 11.88 -9.46 13.97
N GLY A 6 12.14 -8.27 13.42
CA GLY A 6 11.68 -7.01 13.96
C GLY A 6 10.25 -6.75 13.50
N LEU A 7 9.41 -6.31 14.43
CA LEU A 7 8.08 -5.84 14.10
C LEU A 7 8.16 -4.52 13.35
N TYR A 8 7.25 -4.33 12.40
CA TYR A 8 7.09 -3.06 11.72
C TYR A 8 6.77 -1.96 12.75
N ILE A 9 7.49 -0.84 12.66
CA ILE A 9 7.24 0.34 13.49
C ILE A 9 6.16 1.14 12.78
N TRP A 10 5.08 1.46 13.47
CA TRP A 10 3.99 2.22 12.86
C TRP A 10 4.43 3.66 12.68
N ASP A 11 4.42 4.11 11.44
CA ASP A 11 4.74 5.45 11.01
C ASP A 11 3.46 6.28 10.89
N PHE A 12 3.48 7.44 11.53
CA PHE A 12 2.41 8.42 11.54
C PHE A 12 3.00 9.81 11.30
N ASP A 13 2.17 10.73 10.83
CA ASP A 13 2.54 12.12 10.62
C ASP A 13 1.79 13.03 11.58
N GLN A 14 2.51 13.85 12.33
CA GLN A 14 1.97 14.94 13.15
C GLN A 14 2.38 16.30 12.60
N ASP A 15 1.72 17.36 13.04
CA ASP A 15 2.04 18.74 12.64
C ASP A 15 3.51 19.11 12.94
N GLU A 16 4.08 18.50 13.98
CA GLU A 16 5.46 18.72 14.44
C GLU A 16 6.48 17.75 13.80
N GLY A 17 6.02 16.79 12.99
CA GLY A 17 6.87 15.83 12.26
C GLY A 17 6.42 14.37 12.38
N ASP A 18 7.28 13.46 11.91
CA ASP A 18 7.02 12.03 11.88
C ASP A 18 6.99 11.43 13.30
N LEU A 19 5.94 10.67 13.60
CA LEU A 19 5.77 9.90 14.82
C LEU A 19 5.93 8.41 14.54
N ASN A 20 6.92 7.79 15.18
CA ASN A 20 7.20 6.36 15.08
C ASN A 20 6.77 5.63 16.35
N VAL A 21 5.78 4.73 16.25
CA VAL A 21 5.21 3.99 17.37
C VAL A 21 5.64 2.54 17.33
N ARG A 22 6.39 2.11 18.35
CA ARG A 22 6.68 0.69 18.58
C ARG A 22 5.51 0.07 19.32
N VAL A 23 4.76 -0.78 18.64
CA VAL A 23 3.66 -1.53 19.24
C VAL A 23 4.15 -2.86 19.81
N SER A 24 3.64 -3.20 21.00
CA SER A 24 3.79 -4.52 21.60
C SER A 24 2.42 -5.16 21.66
N GLY A 25 2.21 -6.22 20.87
CA GLY A 25 0.92 -6.90 20.72
C GLY A 25 0.98 -8.34 21.23
N GLN A 26 -0.20 -8.86 21.58
CA GLN A 26 -0.40 -10.26 21.99
C GLN A 26 -0.31 -11.27 20.84
N LEU A 27 -0.45 -10.80 19.59
CA LEU A 27 -0.42 -11.61 18.38
C LEU A 27 0.54 -10.98 17.37
N ILE A 28 1.32 -11.83 16.70
CA ILE A 28 2.27 -11.43 15.66
C ILE A 28 2.00 -12.26 14.42
N PHE A 29 1.85 -11.59 13.28
CA PHE A 29 1.57 -12.20 11.98
C PHE A 29 2.57 -11.70 10.94
N ASN A 30 2.75 -12.49 9.89
CA ASN A 30 3.65 -12.19 8.76
C ASN A 30 2.90 -12.05 7.42
N THR A 31 1.57 -11.95 7.46
CA THR A 31 0.70 -11.80 6.28
C THR A 31 -0.47 -10.88 6.61
N SER A 32 -0.88 -10.03 5.67
CA SER A 32 -2.02 -9.13 5.82
C SER A 32 -3.33 -9.85 6.16
N GLU A 33 -3.61 -10.98 5.50
CA GLU A 33 -4.85 -11.76 5.67
C GLU A 33 -5.12 -12.14 7.14
N HIS A 34 -4.11 -12.66 7.84
CA HIS A 34 -4.22 -13.02 9.25
C HIS A 34 -4.33 -11.81 10.17
N ILE A 35 -3.72 -10.67 9.82
CA ILE A 35 -3.86 -9.41 10.56
C ILE A 35 -5.30 -8.91 10.48
N VAL A 36 -5.89 -8.91 9.28
CA VAL A 36 -7.29 -8.50 9.04
C VAL A 36 -8.23 -9.42 9.81
N ALA A 37 -8.05 -10.74 9.72
CA ALA A 37 -8.87 -11.71 10.45
C ALA A 37 -8.83 -11.48 11.96
N ALA A 38 -7.65 -11.19 12.53
CA ALA A 38 -7.50 -10.90 13.96
C ALA A 38 -8.20 -9.59 14.37
N ALA A 39 -8.14 -8.56 13.54
CA ALA A 39 -8.85 -7.29 13.78
C ALA A 39 -10.38 -7.50 13.76
N LEU A 40 -10.89 -8.24 12.78
CA LEU A 40 -12.31 -8.60 12.69
C LEU A 40 -12.79 -9.45 13.87
N ALA A 41 -11.92 -10.29 14.41
CA ALA A 41 -12.20 -11.08 15.62
C ALA A 41 -12.09 -10.26 16.92
N GLY A 42 -11.76 -8.96 16.85
CA GLY A 42 -11.69 -8.07 18.01
C GLY A 42 -10.40 -8.20 18.84
N HIS A 43 -9.32 -8.73 18.26
CA HIS A 43 -8.06 -8.91 18.98
C HIS A 43 -7.16 -7.67 19.07
N GLY A 44 -7.60 -6.52 18.54
CA GLY A 44 -6.91 -5.24 18.68
C GLY A 44 -7.04 -4.32 17.45
N ILE A 45 -6.07 -3.42 17.31
CA ILE A 45 -5.94 -2.48 16.18
C ILE A 45 -4.93 -3.05 15.19
N ALA A 46 -5.21 -2.89 13.90
CA ALA A 46 -4.32 -3.26 12.80
C ALA A 46 -3.88 -2.03 12.00
N PHE A 47 -2.68 -2.10 11.42
CA PHE A 47 -2.10 -1.04 10.59
C PHE A 47 -1.55 -1.66 9.31
N LEU A 48 -2.25 -1.42 8.19
CA LEU A 48 -1.99 -1.92 6.85
C LEU A 48 -2.49 -0.88 5.82
N PRO A 49 -2.11 -1.00 4.53
CA PRO A 49 -2.72 -0.22 3.46
C PRO A 49 -4.24 -0.34 3.43
N GLU A 50 -4.92 0.74 3.02
CA GLU A 50 -6.39 0.83 3.04
C GLU A 50 -7.07 -0.24 2.18
N GLU A 51 -6.40 -0.69 1.11
CA GLU A 51 -6.88 -1.76 0.22
C GLU A 51 -7.16 -3.08 0.98
N GLU A 52 -6.42 -3.36 2.05
CA GLU A 52 -6.59 -4.56 2.87
C GLU A 52 -7.86 -4.50 3.74
N PHE A 53 -8.37 -3.31 4.05
CA PHE A 53 -9.53 -3.09 4.92
C PHE A 53 -10.77 -2.59 4.19
N GLY A 54 -10.64 -2.18 2.92
CA GLY A 54 -11.63 -1.34 2.24
C GLY A 54 -13.05 -1.92 2.19
N SER A 55 -13.21 -3.23 2.00
CA SER A 55 -14.53 -3.89 2.06
C SER A 55 -15.11 -3.85 3.48
N HIS A 56 -14.32 -4.23 4.47
CA HIS A 56 -14.75 -4.32 5.86
C HIS A 56 -15.08 -2.95 6.48
N ILE A 57 -14.38 -1.89 6.09
CA ILE A 57 -14.72 -0.52 6.51
C ILE A 57 -16.05 -0.09 5.89
N LYS A 58 -16.25 -0.34 4.59
CA LYS A 58 -17.51 0.00 3.89
C LYS A 58 -18.72 -0.73 4.47
N GLU A 59 -18.52 -1.97 4.90
CA GLU A 59 -19.56 -2.80 5.53
C GLU A 59 -19.79 -2.47 7.01
N GLY A 60 -18.96 -1.63 7.62
CA GLY A 60 -19.03 -1.27 9.05
C GLY A 60 -18.49 -2.35 9.99
N ASN A 61 -17.84 -3.38 9.46
CA ASN A 61 -17.18 -4.44 10.23
C ASN A 61 -15.89 -3.95 10.91
N LEU A 62 -15.23 -2.96 10.29
CA LEU A 62 -14.08 -2.27 10.86
C LEU A 62 -14.34 -0.75 10.85
N VAL A 63 -13.74 -0.06 11.80
CA VAL A 63 -13.77 1.41 11.88
C VAL A 63 -12.36 1.93 11.74
N ARG A 64 -12.17 2.91 10.85
CA ARG A 64 -10.90 3.62 10.70
C ARG A 64 -10.68 4.50 11.93
N VAL A 65 -9.50 4.37 12.54
CA VAL A 65 -9.04 5.20 13.64
C VAL A 65 -7.73 5.88 13.24
N LEU A 66 -7.38 6.96 13.94
CA LEU A 66 -6.12 7.69 13.73
C LEU A 66 -5.94 8.26 12.30
N GLU A 67 -7.02 8.43 11.54
CA GLU A 67 -6.98 8.85 10.13
C GLU A 67 -6.19 10.14 9.90
N GLN A 68 -6.34 11.12 10.79
CA GLN A 68 -5.67 12.42 10.71
C GLN A 68 -4.14 12.34 10.74
N TRP A 69 -3.58 11.22 11.21
CA TRP A 69 -2.14 11.00 11.28
C TRP A 69 -1.61 10.08 10.17
N CYS A 70 -2.47 9.60 9.27
CA CYS A 70 -2.06 8.70 8.19
C CYS A 70 -1.96 9.47 6.86
N LYS A 71 -0.74 9.70 6.35
CA LYS A 71 -0.58 10.26 5.00
C LYS A 71 -1.03 9.29 3.91
N PRO A 72 -1.45 9.80 2.75
CA PRO A 72 -1.72 8.96 1.59
C PRO A 72 -0.49 8.16 1.18
N PHE A 73 -0.68 6.86 0.94
CA PHE A 73 0.36 6.00 0.42
C PHE A 73 0.82 6.52 -0.96
N PRO A 74 2.12 6.78 -1.18
CA PRO A 74 2.63 7.35 -2.43
C PRO A 74 2.49 6.39 -3.63
N GLY A 75 2.09 5.14 -3.38
CA GLY A 75 1.90 4.11 -4.37
C GLY A 75 3.09 3.17 -4.48
N TYR A 76 2.91 2.15 -5.32
CA TYR A 76 3.92 1.14 -5.56
C TYR A 76 4.96 1.61 -6.58
N TYR A 77 6.22 1.26 -6.33
CA TYR A 77 7.33 1.50 -7.25
C TYR A 77 7.82 0.18 -7.84
N LEU A 78 8.11 0.17 -9.14
CA LEU A 78 8.74 -0.96 -9.80
C LEU A 78 10.26 -0.79 -9.77
N TYR A 79 10.96 -1.72 -9.09
CA TYR A 79 12.41 -1.74 -9.03
C TYR A 79 13.00 -2.74 -10.03
N TYR A 80 13.95 -2.29 -10.86
CA TYR A 80 14.68 -3.13 -11.81
C TYR A 80 16.20 -3.00 -11.56
N PRO A 81 16.88 -4.04 -11.03
CA PRO A 81 18.25 -3.94 -10.54
C PRO A 81 19.33 -3.85 -11.62
N SER A 82 18.98 -4.01 -12.90
CA SER A 82 19.94 -3.92 -14.00
C SER A 82 20.23 -2.47 -14.38
N ARG A 83 21.50 -2.16 -14.58
CA ARG A 83 21.97 -0.86 -15.11
C ARG A 83 22.10 -0.83 -16.63
N LYS A 84 21.83 -1.95 -17.31
CA LYS A 84 21.80 -2.00 -18.79
C LYS A 84 20.52 -1.35 -19.31
N GLN A 85 20.50 -1.01 -20.60
CA GLN A 85 19.26 -0.54 -21.22
C GLN A 85 18.12 -1.57 -21.00
N PRO A 86 16.92 -1.12 -20.61
CA PRO A 86 15.78 -2.00 -20.42
C PRO A 86 15.45 -2.72 -21.73
N SER A 87 15.13 -4.01 -21.64
CA SER A 87 14.70 -4.77 -22.81
C SER A 87 13.35 -4.26 -23.31
N PRO A 88 13.01 -4.43 -24.60
CA PRO A 88 11.68 -4.09 -25.11
C PRO A 88 10.55 -4.76 -24.32
N ALA A 89 10.74 -6.01 -23.88
CA ALA A 89 9.78 -6.72 -23.05
C ALA A 89 9.57 -6.06 -21.68
N PHE A 90 10.66 -5.62 -21.02
CA PHE A 90 10.55 -4.91 -19.74
C PHE A 90 9.85 -3.56 -19.91
N SER A 91 10.17 -2.81 -20.98
CA SER A 91 9.51 -1.54 -21.27
C SER A 91 8.01 -1.70 -21.48
N LEU A 92 7.57 -2.77 -22.16
CA LEU A 92 6.14 -3.08 -22.31
C LEU A 92 5.46 -3.37 -20.96
N VAL A 93 6.10 -4.15 -20.09
CA VAL A 93 5.57 -4.44 -18.74
C VAL A 93 5.53 -3.18 -17.89
N LEU A 94 6.60 -2.36 -17.91
CA LEU A 94 6.66 -1.09 -17.20
C LEU A 94 5.50 -0.18 -17.60
N GLU A 95 5.23 -0.04 -18.90
CA GLU A 95 4.11 0.77 -19.38
C GLU A 95 2.75 0.17 -19.02
N ALA A 96 2.60 -1.16 -19.02
CA ALA A 96 1.37 -1.82 -18.63
C ALA A 96 1.06 -1.67 -17.13
N LEU A 97 2.09 -1.68 -16.27
CA LEU A 97 1.95 -1.53 -14.82
C LEU A 97 1.93 -0.08 -14.34
N ARG A 98 2.13 0.88 -15.25
CA ARG A 98 2.17 2.31 -14.90
C ARG A 98 0.77 2.84 -14.62
N ILE A 99 0.45 2.99 -13.35
CA ILE A 99 -0.80 3.61 -12.90
C ILE A 99 -0.69 5.14 -13.08
N GLY A 100 -1.66 5.77 -13.75
CA GLY A 100 -1.73 7.23 -13.92
C GLY A 100 -1.75 7.74 -15.36
N ARG A 101 -1.63 6.87 -16.38
CA ARG A 101 -1.87 7.29 -17.76
C ARG A 101 -3.37 7.32 -18.05
N LYS A 102 -4.02 8.48 -17.84
CA LYS A 102 -5.26 8.76 -18.60
C LYS A 102 -4.89 8.62 -20.08
N ARG A 103 -5.36 7.54 -20.75
CA ARG A 103 -5.34 7.50 -22.20
C ARG A 103 -6.26 8.62 -22.67
N SER A 104 -5.68 9.72 -23.15
CA SER A 104 -6.44 10.65 -24.00
C SER A 104 -6.96 9.84 -25.20
N PRO A 105 -8.25 9.93 -25.57
CA PRO A 105 -8.72 9.27 -26.78
C PRO A 105 -7.89 9.81 -27.96
N ALA A 106 -7.32 8.88 -28.72
CA ALA A 106 -6.58 9.19 -29.93
C ALA A 106 -7.50 9.93 -30.92
N ASN A 107 -6.94 10.93 -31.59
CA ASN A 107 -7.54 11.61 -32.74
C ASN A 107 -8.09 10.58 -33.75
N GLU A 108 -9.40 10.35 -33.72
CA GLU A 108 -10.16 10.09 -34.94
C GLU A 108 -10.48 11.45 -35.55
N THR A 109 -9.74 11.85 -36.59
CA THR A 109 -10.33 12.33 -37.85
C THR A 109 -9.24 12.23 -38.91
N VAL A 110 -9.36 11.17 -39.70
CA VAL A 110 -8.78 11.02 -41.03
C VAL A 110 -9.51 11.99 -41.97
N GLU A 111 -8.75 12.61 -42.85
CA GLU A 111 -9.11 13.19 -44.16
C GLU A 111 -10.60 13.43 -44.48
N ALA A 112 -10.92 14.70 -44.77
CA ALA A 112 -11.76 15.10 -45.89
C ALA A 112 -11.32 16.49 -46.39
#